data_AF-X1CEK5-F1
#
_entry.id   AF-X1CEK5-F1
#
_cell.length_a   1.000
_cell.length_b   1.000
_cell.length_c   1.000
_cell.angle_alpha   90.00
_cell.angle_beta   90.00
_cell.angle_gamma   90.00
#
_symmetry.space_group_name_H-M   'P 1'
#
loop_
_entity.id
_entity.type
_entity.pdbx_description
1 polymer ?
#
loop_
_entity_poly.entity_id
_entity_poly.type
_entity_poly.pdbx_seq_one_letter_code
_entity_poly.pdbx_strand_id
1 'polypeptide(L)'
;MVEFDFLPPSDTALVLEPEEMAQHLIKCLSHLDKGGSIQTLNLHNFIIRLKDSDYRDEELLKKITEAWMWLEREGMLAPRPGQERQWVYVTERGHRLAGATDLTVYTRSNIIP
;
A
#
# COMPACT_ATOMS: atom_id res chain seq x y z
N MET A 1 -7.06 -3.96 16.85
CA MET A 1 -6.70 -4.34 15.46
C MET A 1 -5.43 -3.58 15.16
N VAL A 2 -4.32 -4.27 14.95
CA VAL A 2 -3.04 -3.62 14.71
C VAL A 2 -3.10 -3.06 13.30
N GLU A 3 -2.64 -1.83 13.13
CA GLU A 3 -2.76 -1.07 11.88
C GLU A 3 -2.19 -1.79 10.64
N PHE A 4 -1.32 -2.78 10.85
CA PHE A 4 -0.60 -3.52 9.83
C PHE A 4 -1.06 -4.98 9.68
N ASP A 5 -2.22 -5.35 10.23
CA ASP A 5 -2.77 -6.73 10.20
C ASP A 5 -2.95 -7.30 8.76
N PHE A 6 -2.94 -6.47 7.72
CA PHE A 6 -3.04 -6.93 6.32
C PHE A 6 -1.70 -7.18 5.64
N LEU A 7 -0.58 -6.78 6.26
CA LEU A 7 0.74 -7.08 5.73
C LEU A 7 1.06 -8.57 5.97
N PRO A 8 1.68 -9.24 5.00
CA PRO A 8 2.06 -10.64 5.16
C PRO A 8 3.19 -10.77 6.21
N PRO A 9 3.52 -12.00 6.64
CA PRO A 9 4.74 -12.23 7.42
C PRO A 9 6.01 -11.79 6.66
N SER A 10 7.04 -11.39 7.39
CA SER A 10 8.27 -10.79 6.81
C SER A 10 8.98 -11.70 5.80
N ASP A 11 9.06 -12.99 6.05
CA ASP A 11 9.66 -13.97 5.14
C ASP A 11 8.89 -14.08 3.81
N THR A 12 7.57 -13.99 3.88
CA THR A 12 6.69 -13.95 2.71
C THR A 12 6.84 -12.64 1.96
N ALA A 13 6.85 -11.51 2.67
CA ALA A 13 6.95 -10.17 2.07
C ALA A 13 8.21 -9.98 1.22
N LEU A 14 9.33 -10.58 1.63
CA LEU A 14 10.62 -10.45 0.93
C LEU A 14 10.62 -11.11 -0.46
N VAL A 15 9.80 -12.14 -0.67
CA VAL A 15 9.75 -12.87 -1.95
C VAL A 15 8.63 -12.40 -2.87
N LEU A 16 7.77 -11.49 -2.41
CA LEU A 16 6.72 -10.91 -3.24
C LEU A 16 7.28 -9.91 -4.24
N GLU A 17 6.71 -9.92 -5.44
CA GLU A 17 6.88 -8.84 -6.40
C GLU A 17 6.14 -7.57 -5.93
N PRO A 18 6.52 -6.36 -6.42
CA PRO A 18 5.87 -5.12 -6.01
C PRO A 18 4.35 -5.13 -6.19
N GLU A 19 3.84 -5.69 -7.29
CA GLU A 19 2.43 -5.90 -7.60
C GLU A 19 1.70 -6.72 -6.52
N GLU A 20 2.35 -7.78 -6.04
CA GLU A 20 1.77 -8.71 -5.07
C GLU A 20 1.81 -8.09 -3.67
N MET A 21 2.92 -7.44 -3.32
CA MET A 21 3.02 -6.71 -2.07
C MET A 21 2.04 -5.52 -2.01
N ALA A 22 1.80 -4.86 -3.15
CA ALA A 22 0.83 -3.78 -3.28
C ALA A 22 -0.61 -4.20 -2.93
N GLN A 23 -0.98 -5.45 -3.19
CA GLN A 23 -2.29 -6.01 -2.84
C GLN A 23 -2.53 -6.10 -1.33
N HIS A 24 -1.47 -6.34 -0.57
CA HIS A 24 -1.52 -6.31 0.89
C HIS A 24 -1.53 -4.87 1.40
N LEU A 25 -0.63 -4.05 0.85
CA LEU A 25 -0.47 -2.65 1.25
C LEU A 25 -1.76 -1.84 1.04
N ILE A 26 -2.45 -2.00 -0.09
CA ILE A 26 -3.68 -1.24 -0.38
C ILE A 26 -4.81 -1.52 0.63
N LYS A 27 -4.84 -2.71 1.25
CA LYS A 27 -5.80 -3.05 2.31
C LYS A 27 -5.50 -2.27 3.60
N CYS A 28 -4.22 -2.20 4.00
CA CYS A 28 -3.77 -1.34 5.10
C CYS A 28 -4.13 0.13 4.83
N LEU A 29 -3.72 0.66 3.68
CA LEU A 29 -3.94 2.07 3.34
C LEU A 29 -5.43 2.41 3.26
N SER A 30 -6.25 1.52 2.68
CA SER A 30 -7.70 1.72 2.63
C SER A 30 -8.36 1.69 4.01
N HIS A 31 -7.84 0.91 4.96
CA HIS A 31 -8.34 0.91 6.33
C HIS A 31 -7.98 2.22 7.03
N LEU A 32 -6.74 2.69 6.83
CA LEU A 32 -6.25 3.94 7.38
C LEU A 32 -6.99 5.18 6.88
N ASP A 33 -7.27 5.22 5.57
CA ASP A 33 -8.01 6.34 4.96
C ASP A 33 -9.43 6.45 5.54
N LYS A 34 -10.11 5.31 5.69
CA LYS A 34 -11.46 5.23 6.28
C LYS A 34 -11.50 5.55 7.77
N GLY A 35 -10.40 5.28 8.49
CA GLY A 35 -10.25 5.62 9.91
C GLY A 35 -10.15 7.13 10.18
N GLY A 36 -10.12 7.97 9.14
CA GLY A 36 -10.11 9.44 9.28
C GLY A 36 -8.77 10.02 9.71
N SER A 37 -7.71 9.21 9.77
CA SER A 37 -6.36 9.68 10.08
C SER A 37 -5.71 10.26 8.82
N ILE A 38 -6.20 11.43 8.40
CA ILE A 38 -5.71 12.20 7.24
C ILE A 38 -4.18 12.39 7.27
N GLN A 39 -3.59 12.37 8.47
CA GLN A 39 -2.16 12.56 8.71
C GLN A 39 -1.29 11.30 8.50
N THR A 40 -1.87 10.12 8.22
CA THR A 40 -1.10 8.86 8.13
C THR A 40 -0.78 8.42 6.71
N LEU A 41 -1.48 8.93 5.70
CA LEU A 41 -1.21 8.58 4.29
C LEU A 41 -0.12 9.47 3.69
N ASN A 42 1.06 9.35 4.28
CA ASN A 42 2.31 9.89 3.77
C ASN A 42 3.36 8.77 3.85
N LEU A 43 4.07 8.52 2.75
CA LEU A 43 5.03 7.41 2.66
C LEU A 43 6.09 7.48 3.76
N HIS A 44 6.66 8.66 4.01
CA HIS A 44 7.69 8.83 5.04
C HIS A 44 7.13 8.49 6.43
N ASN A 45 5.95 9.02 6.76
CA ASN A 45 5.29 8.73 8.04
C ASN A 45 4.95 7.24 8.16
N PHE A 46 4.48 6.61 7.08
CA PHE A 46 4.15 5.19 7.05
C PHE A 46 5.40 4.33 7.34
N ILE A 47 6.52 4.62 6.68
CA ILE A 47 7.79 3.92 6.87
C ILE A 47 8.33 4.10 8.30
N ILE A 48 8.25 5.31 8.88
CA ILE A 48 8.65 5.52 10.28
C ILE A 48 7.86 4.61 11.21
N ARG A 49 6.54 4.53 11.04
CA ARG A 49 5.69 3.72 11.92
C ARG A 49 5.92 2.21 11.76
N LEU A 50 6.30 1.77 10.57
CA LEU A 50 6.68 0.36 10.34
C LEU A 50 7.97 -0.02 11.08
N LYS A 51 8.88 0.92 11.33
CA LYS A 51 10.12 0.64 12.10
C LYS A 51 9.87 0.24 13.55
N ASP A 52 8.72 0.63 14.11
CA ASP A 52 8.28 0.22 15.45
C ASP A 52 7.55 -1.14 15.45
N SER A 53 7.50 -1.83 14.30
CA SER A 53 6.84 -3.11 14.11
C SER A 53 7.83 -4.21 13.67
N ASP A 54 7.32 -5.38 13.30
CA ASP A 54 8.11 -6.47 12.74
C ASP A 54 8.72 -6.15 11.36
N TYR A 55 8.29 -5.04 10.74
CA TYR A 55 8.78 -4.51 9.46
C TYR A 55 9.94 -3.51 9.62
N ARG A 56 10.83 -3.72 10.59
CA ARG A 56 11.98 -2.83 10.83
C ARG A 56 13.20 -3.08 9.92
N ASP A 57 13.23 -4.20 9.22
CA ASP A 57 14.31 -4.57 8.32
C ASP A 57 14.35 -3.66 7.07
N GLU A 58 15.54 -3.25 6.65
CA GLU A 58 15.69 -2.31 5.55
C GLU A 58 15.16 -2.86 4.22
N GLU A 59 15.32 -4.16 3.95
CA GLU A 59 14.84 -4.79 2.72
C GLU A 59 13.31 -4.87 2.71
N LEU A 60 12.68 -5.12 3.85
CA LEU A 60 11.23 -5.04 3.98
C LEU A 60 10.70 -3.62 3.72
N LEU A 61 11.38 -2.60 4.25
CA LEU A 61 10.99 -1.20 4.01
C LEU A 61 11.15 -0.81 2.52
N LYS A 62 12.17 -1.33 1.84
CA LYS A 62 12.32 -1.18 0.38
C LYS A 62 11.15 -1.85 -0.36
N LYS A 63 10.79 -3.09 0.00
CA LYS A 63 9.64 -3.80 -0.59
C LYS A 63 8.32 -3.04 -0.41
N ILE A 64 8.08 -2.47 0.76
CA ILE A 64 6.92 -1.59 1.01
C ILE A 64 6.97 -0.36 0.11
N THR A 65 8.14 0.24 -0.05
CA THR A 65 8.32 1.44 -0.89
C THR A 65 8.05 1.13 -2.36
N GLU A 66 8.57 0.01 -2.89
CA GLU A 66 8.31 -0.45 -4.25
C GLU A 66 6.82 -0.70 -4.50
N ALA A 67 6.15 -1.38 -3.56
CA ALA A 67 4.71 -1.60 -3.60
C ALA A 67 3.91 -0.28 -3.61
N TRP A 68 4.34 0.71 -2.81
CA TRP A 68 3.72 2.03 -2.80
C TRP A 68 3.88 2.74 -4.15
N MET A 69 5.09 2.72 -4.73
CA MET A 69 5.35 3.33 -6.04
C MET A 69 4.51 2.67 -7.13
N TRP A 70 4.33 1.35 -7.05
CA TRP A 70 3.43 0.62 -7.95
C TRP A 70 1.99 1.10 -7.84
N LEU A 71 1.47 1.24 -6.61
CA LEU A 71 0.11 1.75 -6.38
C LEU A 71 -0.09 3.17 -6.90
N GLU A 72 0.90 4.05 -6.76
CA GLU A 72 0.88 5.40 -7.34
C GLU A 72 0.86 5.35 -8.87
N ARG A 73 1.74 4.52 -9.47
CA ARG A 73 1.81 4.34 -10.93
C ARG A 73 0.50 3.85 -11.53
N GLU A 74 -0.19 2.92 -10.87
CA GLU A 74 -1.48 2.37 -11.33
C GLU A 74 -2.70 3.26 -10.99
N GLY A 75 -2.48 4.42 -10.36
CA GLY A 75 -3.53 5.38 -10.01
C GLY A 75 -4.43 4.92 -8.86
N MET A 76 -3.94 4.03 -8.00
CA MET A 76 -4.62 3.59 -6.78
C MET A 76 -4.36 4.53 -5.60
N LEU A 77 -3.24 5.25 -5.66
CA LEU A 77 -2.92 6.38 -4.80
C LEU A 77 -2.84 7.64 -5.65
N ALA A 78 -3.33 8.75 -5.10
CA ALA A 78 -3.21 10.05 -5.73
C ALA A 78 -2.80 11.12 -4.70
N PRO A 79 -2.02 12.14 -5.09
CA PRO A 79 -1.68 13.24 -4.21
C PRO A 79 -2.92 13.96 -3.71
N ARG A 80 -2.92 14.34 -2.42
CA ARG A 80 -3.98 15.15 -1.84
C ARG A 80 -3.93 16.56 -2.45
N PRO A 81 -5.06 17.09 -2.96
CA PRO A 81 -5.12 18.45 -3.46
C PRO A 81 -4.69 19.48 -2.41
N GLY A 82 -3.80 20.40 -2.79
CA GLY A 82 -3.32 21.46 -1.90
C GLY A 82 -2.28 21.01 -0.85
N GLN A 83 -1.75 19.78 -0.95
CA GLN A 83 -0.67 19.27 -0.10
C GLN A 83 0.56 18.92 -0.95
N GLU A 84 1.70 18.70 -0.29
CA GLU A 84 2.88 18.16 -0.96
C GLU A 84 2.61 16.76 -1.52
N ARG A 85 3.32 16.39 -2.60
CA ARG A 85 3.08 15.14 -3.36
C ARG A 85 3.13 13.87 -2.51
N GLN A 86 3.89 13.88 -1.41
CA GLN A 86 4.02 12.72 -0.52
C GLN A 86 2.75 12.41 0.27
N TRP A 87 1.85 13.40 0.43
CA TRP A 87 0.55 13.22 1.03
C TRP A 87 -0.42 12.69 0.00
N VAL A 88 -0.95 11.49 0.23
CA VAL A 88 -1.83 10.82 -0.72
C VAL A 88 -3.18 10.49 -0.09
N TYR A 89 -4.14 10.14 -0.93
CA TYR A 89 -5.39 9.50 -0.55
C TYR A 89 -5.57 8.23 -1.40
N VAL A 90 -6.40 7.30 -0.92
CA VAL A 90 -6.73 6.11 -1.69
C VAL A 90 -7.83 6.46 -2.68
N THR A 91 -7.60 6.22 -3.97
CA THR A 91 -8.61 6.53 -4.99
C THR A 91 -9.78 5.54 -4.92
N GLU A 92 -10.91 5.85 -5.56
CA GLU A 92 -12.02 4.90 -5.70
C GLU A 92 -11.57 3.57 -6.33
N ARG A 93 -10.60 3.61 -7.25
CA ARG A 93 -9.97 2.42 -7.83
C ARG A 93 -9.20 1.63 -6.77
N GLY A 94 -8.40 2.32 -5.95
CA GLY A 94 -7.68 1.70 -4.83
C GLY A 94 -8.62 1.04 -3.81
N HIS A 95 -9.72 1.71 -3.44
CA HIS A 95 -10.71 1.15 -2.53
C HIS A 95 -11.43 -0.09 -3.11
N ARG A 96 -11.73 -0.09 -4.41
CA ARG A 96 -12.28 -1.28 -5.08
C ARG A 96 -11.31 -2.46 -5.03
N LEU A 97 -10.02 -2.20 -5.25
CA LEU A 97 -9.00 -3.24 -5.15
C LEU A 97 -8.88 -3.76 -3.71
N ALA A 98 -8.85 -2.88 -2.71
CA ALA A 98 -8.77 -3.27 -1.30
C ALA A 98 -9.95 -4.16 -0.86
N GLY A 99 -11.14 -3.95 -1.43
CA GLY A 99 -12.33 -4.76 -1.17
C GLY A 99 -12.43 -6.03 -2.00
N ALA A 100 -11.61 -6.21 -3.02
CA ALA A 100 -11.66 -7.41 -3.86
C ALA A 100 -11.04 -8.60 -3.11
N THR A 101 -11.84 -9.65 -2.92
CA THR A 101 -11.42 -10.91 -2.29
C THR A 101 -10.48 -11.71 -3.20
N ASP A 102 -10.55 -11.48 -4.52
CA ASP A 102 -9.79 -12.22 -5.53
C ASP A 102 -9.07 -11.25 -6.47
N LEU A 103 -7.77 -11.09 -6.24
CA LEU A 103 -6.91 -10.09 -6.89
C LEU A 103 -6.19 -10.65 -8.13
N THR A 104 -6.33 -11.96 -8.37
CA THR A 104 -5.80 -12.67 -9.55
C THR A 104 -6.37 -12.16 -10.88
N VAL A 105 -7.54 -11.51 -10.83
CA VAL A 105 -8.18 -10.89 -11.99
C VAL A 105 -7.47 -9.59 -12.39
N TYR A 106 -6.89 -8.86 -11.43
CA TYR A 106 -6.26 -7.55 -11.71
C TYR A 106 -4.90 -7.70 -12.39
N THR A 107 -4.07 -8.66 -11.93
CA THR A 107 -2.76 -8.94 -12.52
C THR A 107 -2.86 -9.52 -13.94
N ARG A 108 -3.92 -10.27 -14.26
CA ARG A 108 -4.14 -10.83 -15.60
C ARG A 108 -4.78 -9.87 -16.60
N SER A 109 -5.46 -8.83 -16.14
CA SER A 109 -6.22 -7.93 -17.01
C SER A 109 -5.43 -6.73 -17.53
N ASN A 110 -4.24 -6.45 -16.99
CA ASN A 110 -3.35 -5.37 -17.48
C ASN A 110 -2.37 -5.85 -18.58
N ILE A 111 -2.53 -7.08 -19.07
CA ILE A 111 -1.94 -7.50 -20.35
C ILE A 111 -2.85 -6.95 -21.46
N ILE A 112 -2.65 -5.69 -21.84
CA ILE A 112 -3.20 -5.13 -23.07
C ILE A 112 -2.00 -4.94 -24.03
N PRO A 113 -2.10 -5.38 -25.30
CA PRO A 113 -1.01 -5.81 -26.18
C PRO A 113 -0.05 -4.73 -26.68
#